data_AF-A0A2I0QP40-F1
#
_entry.id   AF-A0A2I0QP40-F1
#
_cell.length_a   1.000
_cell.length_b   1.000
_cell.length_c   1.000
_cell.angle_alpha   90.00
_cell.angle_beta   90.00
_cell.angle_gamma   90.00
#
_symmetry.space_group_name_H-M   'P 1'
#
loop_
_entity.id
_entity.type
_entity.pdbx_description
1 polymer ?
#
loop_
_entity_poly.entity_id
_entity_poly.type
_entity_poly.pdbx_seq_one_letter_code
_entity_poly.pdbx_strand_id
1 'polypeptide(L)'
;MAGKIAEIFAKKDYVIVSGLAEGIDTAAHRGALSAKGTTVAVVGHGLDTIYPAKNKELAEIIIKNNGALVSEYPYGTTISREHLIMRDRIQSGLSLGVFVIETGIKGGTMHTVNFCKKQKRALIVLQHPVKNENTAGNAHLISKKQADIVFKTEDDIELINTEMNHVRNLILSRQDKKKKQPQNSTQMTLI
;
A
#
# COMPACT_ATOMS: atom_id res chain seq x y z
N MET A 1 11.16 -3.01 11.40
CA MET A 1 10.02 -2.09 11.54
C MET A 1 8.82 -2.51 10.69
N ALA A 2 8.92 -2.52 9.34
CA ALA A 2 7.80 -2.84 8.44
C ALA A 2 7.02 -4.13 8.80
N GLY A 3 7.73 -5.25 8.99
CA GLY A 3 7.09 -6.52 9.35
C GLY A 3 6.36 -6.48 10.71
N LYS A 4 6.92 -5.78 11.70
CA LYS A 4 6.29 -5.67 13.02
C LYS A 4 5.01 -4.82 12.98
N ILE A 5 5.02 -3.72 12.22
CA ILE A 5 3.81 -2.92 11.96
C ILE A 5 2.76 -3.76 11.24
N ALA A 6 3.15 -4.48 10.18
CA ALA A 6 2.24 -5.34 9.44
C ALA A 6 1.63 -6.44 10.33
N GLU A 7 2.42 -7.06 11.20
CA GLU A 7 1.94 -8.04 12.18
C GLU A 7 0.91 -7.42 13.15
N ILE A 8 1.19 -6.24 13.70
CA ILE A 8 0.29 -5.54 14.63
C ILE A 8 -1.05 -5.20 13.96
N PHE A 9 -1.02 -4.64 12.75
CA PHE A 9 -2.24 -4.29 12.03
C PHE A 9 -2.99 -5.53 11.53
N ALA A 10 -2.30 -6.59 11.13
CA ALA A 10 -2.91 -7.86 10.80
C ALA A 10 -3.68 -8.48 11.99
N LYS A 11 -3.14 -8.38 13.22
CA LYS A 11 -3.86 -8.78 14.45
C LYS A 11 -5.08 -7.92 14.77
N LYS A 12 -5.20 -6.75 14.16
CA LYS A 12 -6.35 -5.84 14.23
C LYS A 12 -7.28 -5.97 13.00
N ASP A 13 -7.21 -7.11 12.30
CA ASP A 13 -8.01 -7.45 11.11
C ASP A 13 -7.82 -6.54 9.89
N TYR A 14 -6.67 -5.85 9.80
CA TYR A 14 -6.30 -5.15 8.58
C TYR A 14 -5.67 -6.10 7.56
N VAL A 15 -6.08 -5.94 6.30
CA VAL A 15 -5.39 -6.57 5.16
C VAL A 15 -4.16 -5.75 4.81
N ILE A 16 -3.01 -6.40 4.72
CA ILE A 16 -1.74 -5.76 4.35
C ILE A 16 -1.58 -5.78 2.84
N VAL A 17 -1.52 -4.61 2.20
CA VAL A 17 -1.33 -4.46 0.75
C VAL A 17 0.09 -3.96 0.45
N SER A 18 0.81 -4.64 -0.44
CA SER A 18 2.18 -4.24 -0.83
C SER A 18 2.55 -4.76 -2.24
N GLY A 19 3.75 -4.48 -2.75
CA GLY A 19 4.14 -4.67 -4.15
C GLY A 19 5.01 -5.91 -4.44
N LEU A 20 5.20 -6.78 -3.45
CA LEU A 20 6.09 -7.95 -3.47
C LEU A 20 7.58 -7.64 -3.71
N ALA A 21 8.00 -6.37 -3.66
CA ALA A 21 9.40 -6.02 -3.85
C ALA A 21 10.32 -6.55 -2.73
N GLU A 22 11.62 -6.49 -2.95
CA GLU A 22 12.60 -6.81 -1.92
C GLU A 22 12.59 -5.79 -0.79
N GLY A 23 12.98 -6.21 0.41
CA GLY A 23 13.08 -5.30 1.56
C GLY A 23 11.73 -5.06 2.24
N ILE A 24 11.23 -3.82 2.21
CA ILE A 24 10.07 -3.37 2.99
C ILE A 24 8.81 -4.18 2.66
N ASP A 25 8.51 -4.39 1.37
CA ASP A 25 7.34 -5.14 0.92
C ASP A 25 7.39 -6.60 1.39
N THR A 26 8.54 -7.25 1.19
CA THR A 26 8.79 -8.62 1.67
C THR A 26 8.58 -8.71 3.19
N ALA A 27 9.11 -7.76 3.95
CA ALA A 27 8.97 -7.73 5.40
C ALA A 27 7.51 -7.52 5.81
N ALA A 28 6.77 -6.65 5.13
CA ALA A 28 5.35 -6.39 5.42
C ALA A 28 4.49 -7.64 5.18
N HIS A 29 4.64 -8.31 4.03
CA HIS A 29 3.94 -9.57 3.74
C HIS A 29 4.24 -10.65 4.79
N ARG A 30 5.52 -10.83 5.15
CA ARG A 30 5.92 -11.82 6.17
C ARG A 30 5.34 -11.49 7.56
N GLY A 31 5.30 -10.21 7.92
CA GLY A 31 4.67 -9.77 9.18
C GLY A 31 3.16 -10.03 9.22
N ALA A 32 2.46 -9.80 8.11
CA ALA A 32 1.04 -10.14 8.02
C ALA A 32 0.81 -11.65 8.19
N LEU A 33 1.63 -12.46 7.52
CA LEU A 33 1.55 -13.92 7.55
C LEU A 33 1.91 -14.50 8.93
N SER A 34 2.88 -13.92 9.65
CA SER A 34 3.23 -14.38 11.01
C SER A 34 2.07 -14.18 12.01
N ALA A 35 1.24 -13.16 11.79
CA ALA A 35 0.00 -12.95 12.53
C ALA A 35 -1.17 -13.82 12.07
N LYS A 36 -0.98 -14.71 11.08
CA LYS A 36 -2.06 -15.43 10.36
C LYS A 36 -3.11 -14.48 9.78
N GLY A 37 -2.71 -13.25 9.47
CA GLY A 37 -3.57 -12.27 8.81
C GLY A 37 -3.55 -12.42 7.29
N THR A 38 -4.38 -11.60 6.63
CA THR A 38 -4.48 -11.58 5.17
C THR A 38 -3.54 -10.55 4.56
N THR A 39 -2.90 -10.90 3.44
CA THR A 39 -2.08 -9.96 2.69
C THR A 39 -2.30 -10.08 1.18
N VAL A 40 -2.22 -8.95 0.49
CA VAL A 40 -2.43 -8.82 -0.96
C VAL A 40 -1.19 -8.22 -1.59
N ALA A 41 -0.62 -8.90 -2.57
CA ALA A 41 0.48 -8.38 -3.35
C ALA A 41 0.01 -7.85 -4.71
N VAL A 42 0.28 -6.59 -4.99
CA VAL A 42 -0.02 -5.96 -6.28
C VAL A 42 1.24 -5.99 -7.15
N VAL A 43 1.16 -6.68 -8.28
CA VAL A 43 2.28 -6.84 -9.21
C VAL A 43 2.09 -6.00 -10.48
N GLY A 44 3.16 -5.90 -11.28
CA GLY A 44 3.31 -4.98 -12.42
C GLY A 44 3.77 -5.72 -13.67
N HIS A 45 3.31 -6.95 -13.77
CA HIS A 45 3.61 -7.93 -14.81
C HIS A 45 2.47 -8.96 -14.81
N GLY A 46 2.43 -9.84 -15.81
CA GLY A 46 1.47 -10.93 -15.84
C GLY A 46 1.60 -11.85 -14.62
N LEU A 47 0.49 -12.47 -14.21
CA LEU A 47 0.44 -13.39 -13.07
C LEU A 47 1.10 -14.76 -13.34
N ASP A 48 1.53 -15.00 -14.59
CA ASP A 48 2.35 -16.15 -15.00
C ASP A 48 3.81 -16.06 -14.53
N THR A 49 4.27 -14.88 -14.12
CA THR A 49 5.64 -14.69 -13.62
C THR A 49 5.61 -14.02 -12.25
N ILE A 50 6.65 -14.25 -11.45
CA ILE A 50 6.86 -13.55 -10.16
C ILE A 50 8.17 -12.79 -10.24
N TYR A 51 8.10 -11.48 -9.98
CA TYR A 51 9.26 -10.65 -9.77
C TYR A 51 9.21 -9.97 -8.39
N PRO A 52 10.34 -9.93 -7.66
CA PRO A 52 11.61 -10.59 -7.98
C PRO A 52 11.49 -12.11 -7.82
N ALA A 53 12.25 -12.88 -8.60
CA ALA A 53 12.15 -14.35 -8.62
C ALA A 53 12.34 -14.97 -7.23
N LYS A 54 13.16 -14.35 -6.38
CA LYS A 54 13.40 -14.80 -4.99
C LYS A 54 12.17 -14.72 -4.07
N ASN A 55 11.15 -13.95 -4.47
CA ASN A 55 9.89 -13.86 -3.74
C ASN A 55 8.80 -14.80 -4.30
N LYS A 56 9.15 -15.73 -5.20
CA LYS A 56 8.22 -16.75 -5.70
C LYS A 56 7.59 -17.58 -4.58
N GLU A 57 8.42 -18.09 -3.66
CA GLU A 57 7.93 -18.86 -2.52
C GLU A 57 7.01 -18.02 -1.63
N LEU A 58 7.37 -16.75 -1.39
CA LEU A 58 6.51 -15.84 -0.63
C LEU A 58 5.16 -15.64 -1.31
N ALA A 59 5.12 -15.47 -2.63
CA ALA A 59 3.88 -15.33 -3.39
C ALA A 59 2.98 -16.57 -3.25
N GLU A 60 3.56 -17.77 -3.30
CA GLU A 60 2.83 -19.02 -3.09
C GLU A 60 2.28 -19.12 -1.65
N ILE A 61 3.07 -18.72 -0.65
CA ILE A 61 2.62 -18.70 0.75
C ILE A 61 1.47 -17.70 0.93
N ILE A 62 1.52 -16.53 0.29
CA ILE A 62 0.43 -15.54 0.32
C ILE A 62 -0.87 -16.19 -0.15
N ILE A 63 -0.87 -16.85 -1.31
CA ILE A 63 -2.06 -17.52 -1.85
C ILE A 63 -2.55 -18.66 -0.93
N LYS A 64 -1.63 -19.49 -0.42
CA LYS A 64 -1.98 -20.61 0.47
C LYS A 64 -2.61 -20.15 1.80
N ASN A 65 -2.38 -18.90 2.21
CA ASN A 65 -2.89 -18.33 3.47
C ASN A 65 -4.02 -17.32 3.23
N ASN A 66 -4.92 -17.61 2.27
CA ASN A 66 -6.09 -16.77 1.93
C ASN A 66 -5.76 -15.33 1.50
N GLY A 67 -4.53 -15.08 1.08
CA GLY A 67 -4.13 -13.82 0.45
C GLY A 67 -4.46 -13.79 -1.04
N ALA A 68 -3.98 -12.75 -1.73
CA ALA A 68 -4.16 -12.61 -3.17
C ALA A 68 -2.95 -12.00 -3.87
N LEU A 69 -2.76 -12.36 -5.13
CA LEU A 69 -1.93 -11.61 -6.08
C LEU A 69 -2.85 -10.85 -7.04
N VAL A 70 -2.59 -9.57 -7.25
CA VAL A 70 -3.39 -8.69 -8.09
C VAL A 70 -2.50 -8.11 -9.18
N SER A 71 -2.94 -8.17 -10.43
CA SER A 71 -2.28 -7.51 -11.55
C SER A 71 -3.31 -6.88 -12.47
N GLU A 72 -2.97 -5.73 -13.06
CA GLU A 72 -3.72 -5.14 -14.18
C GLU A 72 -3.20 -5.58 -15.55
N TYR A 73 -2.12 -6.36 -15.57
CA TYR A 73 -1.41 -6.72 -16.79
C TYR A 73 -1.80 -8.13 -17.25
N PRO A 74 -2.06 -8.35 -18.56
CA PRO A 74 -2.34 -9.67 -19.11
C PRO A 74 -1.20 -10.68 -18.89
N TYR A 75 -1.55 -11.96 -19.03
CA TYR A 75 -0.58 -13.05 -19.08
C TYR A 75 0.51 -12.79 -20.14
N GLY A 76 1.76 -13.09 -19.80
CA GLY A 76 2.92 -12.87 -20.67
C GLY A 76 3.50 -11.46 -20.61
N THR A 77 2.86 -10.51 -19.90
CA THR A 77 3.41 -9.15 -19.75
C THR A 77 4.68 -9.18 -18.90
N THR A 78 5.80 -8.73 -19.47
CA THR A 78 7.08 -8.63 -18.76
C THR A 78 7.11 -7.43 -17.82
N ILE A 79 8.03 -7.48 -16.86
CA ILE A 79 8.27 -6.36 -15.96
C ILE A 79 8.85 -5.15 -16.69
N SER A 80 8.38 -3.95 -16.33
CA SER A 80 8.99 -2.68 -16.73
C SER A 80 8.99 -1.71 -15.56
N ARG A 81 9.92 -0.74 -15.58
CA ARG A 81 9.97 0.32 -14.56
C ARG A 81 8.65 1.11 -14.50
N GLU A 82 8.04 1.36 -15.65
CA GLU A 82 6.77 2.07 -15.73
C GLU A 82 5.64 1.27 -15.08
N HIS A 83 5.54 -0.03 -15.35
CA HIS A 83 4.54 -0.89 -14.71
C HIS A 83 4.74 -0.95 -13.18
N LEU A 84 6.00 -0.96 -12.72
CA LEU A 84 6.32 -0.87 -11.30
C LEU A 84 5.78 0.42 -10.67
N ILE A 85 5.93 1.57 -11.34
CA ILE A 85 5.39 2.84 -10.86
C ILE A 85 3.86 2.85 -10.94
N MET A 86 3.28 2.29 -12.01
CA MET A 86 1.84 2.36 -12.21
C MET A 86 1.03 1.46 -11.29
N ARG A 87 1.58 0.31 -10.85
CA ARG A 87 0.87 -0.55 -9.89
C ARG A 87 0.72 0.10 -8.51
N ASP A 88 1.61 1.01 -8.12
CA ASP A 88 1.57 1.67 -6.81
C ASP A 88 0.26 2.41 -6.55
N ARG A 89 -0.39 2.92 -7.60
CA ARG A 89 -1.70 3.58 -7.49
C ARG A 89 -2.80 2.62 -7.04
N ILE A 90 -2.66 1.32 -7.36
CA ILE A 90 -3.58 0.26 -6.93
C ILE A 90 -3.27 -0.08 -5.48
N GLN A 91 -1.99 -0.16 -5.09
CA GLN A 91 -1.59 -0.39 -3.70
C GLN A 91 -2.21 0.68 -2.77
N SER A 92 -2.03 1.96 -3.09
CA SER A 92 -2.67 3.04 -2.31
C SER A 92 -4.19 3.03 -2.48
N GLY A 93 -4.68 2.67 -3.67
CA GLY A 93 -6.11 2.66 -4.00
C GLY A 93 -6.91 1.63 -3.20
N LEU A 94 -6.33 0.46 -2.93
CA LEU A 94 -6.93 -0.60 -2.11
C LEU A 94 -6.80 -0.34 -0.61
N SER A 95 -5.97 0.62 -0.21
CA SER A 95 -5.61 0.85 1.19
C SER A 95 -6.41 2.00 1.80
N LEU A 96 -6.57 1.96 3.13
CA LEU A 96 -7.06 3.11 3.91
C LEU A 96 -5.96 4.18 4.11
N GLY A 97 -4.70 3.74 4.15
CA GLY A 97 -3.54 4.59 4.33
C GLY A 97 -2.26 3.89 3.85
N VAL A 98 -1.20 4.66 3.68
CA VAL A 98 0.10 4.21 3.20
C VAL A 98 1.16 4.53 4.26
N PHE A 99 1.90 3.51 4.65
CA PHE A 99 3.07 3.64 5.51
C PHE A 99 4.33 3.88 4.67
N VAL A 100 4.99 5.02 4.89
CA VAL A 100 6.32 5.31 4.37
C VAL A 100 7.35 4.91 5.42
N ILE A 101 7.87 3.68 5.29
CA ILE A 101 8.88 3.15 6.22
C ILE A 101 10.26 3.71 5.88
N GLU A 102 10.72 3.57 4.65
CA GLU A 102 12.03 4.02 4.20
C GLU A 102 11.96 4.44 2.73
N THR A 103 12.38 5.66 2.43
CA THR A 103 12.57 6.13 1.05
C THR A 103 13.54 7.32 0.98
N GLY A 104 14.38 7.31 -0.04
CA GLY A 104 15.14 8.50 -0.45
C GLY A 104 14.26 9.54 -1.14
N ILE A 105 14.79 10.75 -1.37
CA ILE A 105 14.08 11.87 -2.01
C ILE A 105 13.59 11.52 -3.43
N LYS A 106 14.36 10.70 -4.15
CA LYS A 106 14.03 10.20 -5.50
C LYS A 106 13.61 8.73 -5.49
N GLY A 107 13.25 8.18 -4.32
CA GLY A 107 12.85 6.78 -4.17
C GLY A 107 11.50 6.49 -4.82
N GLY A 108 11.30 5.25 -5.26
CA GLY A 108 10.06 4.79 -5.91
C GLY A 108 8.81 5.08 -5.08
N THR A 109 8.90 4.93 -3.76
CA THR A 109 7.84 5.20 -2.78
C THR A 109 7.25 6.61 -2.90
N MET A 110 8.00 7.60 -3.41
CA MET A 110 7.49 8.96 -3.62
C MET A 110 6.37 9.01 -4.68
N HIS A 111 6.35 8.07 -5.62
CA HIS A 111 5.20 7.90 -6.52
C HIS A 111 3.97 7.42 -5.74
N THR A 112 4.12 6.41 -4.89
CA THR A 112 3.06 5.92 -4.01
C THR A 112 2.52 7.02 -3.10
N VAL A 113 3.39 7.88 -2.54
CA VAL A 113 3.00 9.06 -1.75
C VAL A 113 2.09 9.99 -2.55
N ASN A 114 2.44 10.28 -3.80
CA ASN A 114 1.64 11.15 -4.66
C ASN A 114 0.27 10.52 -4.97
N PHE A 115 0.21 9.21 -5.23
CA PHE A 115 -1.08 8.51 -5.43
C PHE A 115 -1.93 8.51 -4.15
N CYS A 116 -1.33 8.20 -3.00
CA CYS A 116 -1.96 8.23 -1.68
C CYS A 116 -2.69 9.56 -1.42
N LYS A 117 -1.97 10.68 -1.60
CA LYS A 117 -2.53 12.03 -1.40
C LYS A 117 -3.65 12.35 -2.39
N LYS A 118 -3.46 12.03 -3.69
CA LYS A 118 -4.50 12.22 -4.71
C LYS A 118 -5.77 11.44 -4.42
N GLN A 119 -5.62 10.23 -3.88
CA GLN A 119 -6.73 9.33 -3.53
C GLN A 119 -7.33 9.61 -2.14
N LYS A 120 -6.80 10.60 -1.41
CA LYS A 120 -7.24 10.98 -0.06
C LYS A 120 -7.19 9.78 0.90
N ARG A 121 -6.06 9.07 0.89
CA ARG A 121 -5.69 8.04 1.87
C ARG A 121 -4.77 8.65 2.92
N ALA A 122 -4.77 8.11 4.13
CA ALA A 122 -3.89 8.58 5.20
C ALA A 122 -2.42 8.33 4.84
N LEU A 123 -1.59 9.37 4.85
CA LEU A 123 -0.14 9.25 4.68
C LEU A 123 0.55 9.20 6.05
N ILE A 124 1.10 8.04 6.38
CA ILE A 124 1.73 7.76 7.66
C ILE A 124 3.23 7.60 7.43
N VAL A 125 4.06 8.46 8.04
CA VAL A 125 5.50 8.51 7.76
C VAL A 125 6.31 8.21 9.02
N LEU A 126 7.22 7.25 8.92
CA LEU A 126 8.15 6.93 9.99
C LEU A 126 9.20 8.04 10.12
N GLN A 127 9.34 8.61 11.31
CA GLN A 127 10.43 9.50 11.68
C GLN A 127 11.63 8.66 12.14
N HIS A 128 12.69 8.71 11.34
CA HIS A 128 13.97 8.08 11.71
C HIS A 128 14.79 9.00 12.62
N PRO A 129 15.48 8.45 13.63
CA PRO A 129 16.34 9.24 14.52
C PRO A 129 17.57 9.80 13.79
N VAL A 130 18.06 9.07 12.78
CA VAL A 130 19.21 9.46 11.96
C VAL A 130 18.77 9.59 10.51
N LYS A 131 19.12 10.73 9.90
CA LYS A 131 18.90 10.97 8.48
C LYS A 131 20.05 10.38 7.68
N ASN A 132 19.73 9.52 6.71
CA ASN A 132 20.66 9.04 5.69
C ASN A 132 19.99 9.13 4.32
N GLU A 133 20.67 8.69 3.26
CA GLU A 133 20.13 8.78 1.89
C GLU A 133 18.81 8.01 1.71
N ASN A 134 18.68 6.86 2.38
CA ASN A 134 17.48 6.02 2.32
C ASN A 134 16.33 6.54 3.17
N THR A 135 16.56 7.47 4.11
CA THR A 135 15.51 8.08 4.95
C THR A 135 15.32 9.57 4.65
N ALA A 136 16.08 10.12 3.70
CA ALA A 136 16.02 11.53 3.33
C ALA A 136 14.64 11.94 2.78
N GLY A 137 13.93 11.01 2.12
CA GLY A 137 12.56 11.22 1.66
C GLY A 137 11.55 11.26 2.82
N ASN A 138 11.68 10.39 3.82
CA ASN A 138 10.88 10.49 5.06
C ASN A 138 11.04 11.87 5.70
N ALA A 139 12.28 12.30 5.93
CA ALA A 139 12.59 13.60 6.51
C ALA A 139 12.02 14.76 5.66
N HIS A 140 12.10 14.64 4.33
CA HIS A 140 11.53 15.62 3.42
C HIS A 140 10.01 15.74 3.59
N LEU A 141 9.26 14.63 3.58
CA LEU A 141 7.80 14.59 3.76
C LEU A 141 7.38 15.22 5.09
N ILE A 142 8.09 14.89 6.18
CA ILE A 142 7.86 15.44 7.51
C ILE A 142 8.10 16.96 7.51
N SER A 143 9.26 17.42 7.00
CA SER A 143 9.63 18.84 6.99
C SER A 143 8.66 19.71 6.17
N LYS A 144 8.07 19.13 5.12
CA LYS A 144 7.09 19.80 4.26
C LYS A 144 5.65 19.62 4.76
N LYS A 145 5.44 19.06 5.95
CA LYS A 145 4.13 18.79 6.55
C LYS A 145 3.19 18.04 5.60
N GLN A 146 3.72 17.04 4.90
CA GLN A 146 2.96 16.25 3.94
C GLN A 146 2.35 14.99 4.54
N ALA A 147 2.87 14.52 5.68
CA ALA A 147 2.34 13.39 6.42
C ALA A 147 1.09 13.81 7.22
N ASP A 148 0.07 12.98 7.21
CA ASP A 148 -1.08 13.12 8.10
C ASP A 148 -0.70 12.68 9.51
N ILE A 149 0.04 11.57 9.61
CA ILE A 149 0.61 11.06 10.87
C ILE A 149 2.12 10.89 10.72
N VAL A 150 2.86 11.41 11.70
CA VAL A 150 4.29 11.12 11.88
C VAL A 150 4.41 10.22 13.09
N PHE A 151 5.01 9.05 12.92
CA PHE A 151 5.18 8.07 13.99
C PHE A 151 6.65 7.70 14.17
N LYS A 152 7.02 7.26 15.37
CA LYS A 152 8.40 6.91 15.75
C LYS A 152 8.51 5.45 16.17
N THR A 153 7.52 4.97 16.92
CA THR A 153 7.52 3.65 17.52
C THR A 153 6.14 3.00 17.37
N GLU A 154 6.00 1.81 17.94
CA GLU A 154 4.71 1.11 18.00
C GLU A 154 3.74 1.75 19.00
N ASP A 155 4.19 2.68 19.84
CA ASP A 155 3.32 3.37 20.79
C ASP A 155 2.33 4.30 20.07
N ASP A 156 2.65 4.70 18.84
CA ASP A 156 1.81 5.54 17.98
C ASP A 156 0.69 4.74 17.27
N ILE A 157 0.61 3.42 17.45
CA ILE A 157 -0.32 2.55 16.71
C ILE A 157 -1.78 2.92 16.93
N GLU A 158 -2.18 3.31 18.15
CA GLU A 158 -3.57 3.68 18.42
C GLU A 158 -3.98 4.99 17.74
N LEU A 159 -3.06 5.95 17.65
CA LEU A 159 -3.25 7.17 16.87
C LEU A 159 -3.46 6.84 15.39
N ILE A 160 -2.62 5.96 14.84
CA ILE A 160 -2.72 5.55 13.43
C ILE A 160 -4.02 4.78 13.18
N ASN A 161 -4.40 3.87 14.08
CA ASN A 161 -5.65 3.12 13.98
C ASN A 161 -6.89 4.04 14.00
N THR A 162 -6.86 5.10 14.82
CA THR A 162 -7.92 6.12 14.85
C THR A 162 -8.05 6.84 13.51
N GLU A 163 -6.92 7.28 12.93
CA GLU A 163 -6.91 7.94 11.62
C GLU A 163 -7.39 7.02 10.49
N MET A 164 -6.97 5.75 10.51
CA MET A 164 -7.41 4.75 9.52
C MET A 164 -8.92 4.51 9.58
N ASN A 165 -9.51 4.48 10.78
CA ASN A 165 -10.96 4.40 10.95
C ASN A 165 -11.69 5.67 10.48
N HIS A 166 -11.10 6.85 10.69
CA HIS A 166 -11.64 8.10 10.15
C HIS A 166 -11.70 8.04 8.61
N VAL A 167 -10.60 7.67 7.95
CA VAL A 167 -10.56 7.52 6.49
C VAL A 167 -11.55 6.47 5.99
N ARG A 168 -11.68 5.34 6.69
CA ARG A 168 -12.69 4.30 6.37
C ARG A 168 -14.10 4.89 6.32
N ASN A 169 -14.49 5.66 7.34
CA ASN A 169 -15.81 6.28 7.41
C ASN A 169 -16.03 7.32 6.30
N LEU A 170 -14.99 8.10 5.95
CA LEU A 170 -15.04 9.02 4.81
C LEU A 170 -15.24 8.29 3.47
N ILE A 171 -14.62 7.13 3.28
CA ILE A 171 -14.79 6.34 2.05
C ILE A 171 -16.21 5.79 1.96
N LEU A 172 -16.72 5.18 3.02
CA LEU A 172 -18.05 4.58 3.06
C LEU A 172 -19.14 5.63 2.81
N SER A 173 -19.07 6.79 3.48
CA SER A 173 -20.05 7.88 3.29
C SER A 173 -20.08 8.43 1.85
N ARG A 174 -18.96 8.42 1.13
CA ARG A 174 -18.92 8.81 -0.30
C ARG A 174 -19.58 7.77 -1.20
N GLN A 175 -19.45 6.49 -0.88
CA GLN A 175 -20.10 5.41 -1.63
C GLN A 175 -21.62 5.49 -1.48
N ASP A 176 -22.12 5.77 -0.28
CA ASP A 176 -23.55 5.94 -0.04
C ASP A 176 -24.14 7.15 -0.77
N LYS A 177 -23.41 8.27 -0.81
CA LYS A 177 -23.81 9.45 -1.60
C LYS A 177 -23.87 9.16 -3.10
N LYS A 178 -22.91 8.39 -3.63
CA LYS A 178 -22.93 7.97 -5.05
C LYS A 178 -24.11 7.05 -5.37
N LYS A 179 -24.47 6.12 -4.48
CA LYS A 179 -25.64 5.25 -4.64
C LYS A 179 -26.97 6.01 -4.66
N LYS A 180 -27.04 7.16 -3.97
CA LYS A 180 -28.25 8.00 -3.89
C LYS A 180 -28.38 9.04 -5.01
N GLN A 181 -27.37 9.22 -5.87
CA GLN A 181 -27.52 10.04 -7.07
C GLN A 181 -28.36 9.26 -8.11
N PRO A 182 -29.39 9.87 -8.72
CA PRO A 182 -30.14 9.22 -9.79
C PRO A 182 -29.17 8.83 -10.91
N GLN A 183 -29.22 7.58 -11.36
CA GLN A 183 -28.51 7.13 -12.57
C GLN A 183 -29.08 7.91 -13.76
N ASN A 184 -28.50 9.07 -14.08
CA ASN A 184 -28.82 9.78 -15.31
C ASN A 184 -28.28 8.97 -16.48
N SER A 185 -29.22 8.43 -17.27
CA SER A 185 -29.11 7.92 -18.64
C SER A 185 -27.93 6.99 -18.95
N THR A 186 -28.22 5.72 -19.18
CA THR A 186 -27.39 4.80 -19.95
C THR A 186 -27.05 5.42 -21.30
N GLN A 187 -25.86 6.02 -21.45
CA GLN A 187 -25.32 6.32 -22.77
C GLN A 187 -24.86 5.00 -23.39
N MET A 188 -25.53 4.59 -24.47
CA MET A 188 -25.07 3.54 -25.35
C MET A 188 -23.95 4.11 -26.23
N THR A 189 -22.78 3.47 -26.21
CA THR A 189 -21.68 3.78 -27.13
C THR A 189 -21.81 2.92 -28.38
N LEU A 190 -21.58 3.49 -29.57
CA LEU A 190 -21.61 2.80 -30.85
C LEU A 190 -20.23 2.96 -31.55
N ILE A 191 -19.72 1.80 -32.01
CA ILE A 191 -18.44 1.47 -32.70
C ILE A 191 -17.16 2.13 -32.18
#